data_AF-A0A8T5Q972-F1
#
_entry.id   AF-A0A8T5Q972-F1
#
_cell.length_a   1.000
_cell.length_b   1.000
_cell.length_c   1.000
_cell.angle_alpha   90.00
_cell.angle_beta   90.00
_cell.angle_gamma   90.00
#
_symmetry.space_group_name_H-M   'P 1'
#
loop_
_entity.id
_entity.type
_entity.pdbx_description
1 polymer ?
#
loop_
_entity_poly.entity_id
_entity_poly.type
_entity_poly.pdbx_seq_one_letter_code
_entity_poly.pdbx_strand_id
1 'polypeptide(L)' 'MKQKLSISIEEDIVKLIEDKLKDKLFRNKSHVIEYALYKFLKGE' A
#
# COMPACT_ATOMS: atom_id res chain seq x y z
N MET A 1 1.27 2.97 -18.00
CA MET A 1 1.51 4.16 -17.15
C MET A 1 0.68 4.01 -15.88
N LYS A 2 1.23 4.37 -14.71
CA LYS A 2 0.44 4.37 -13.46
C LYS A 2 -0.38 5.65 -13.36
N GLN A 3 -1.62 5.53 -12.85
CA GLN A 3 -2.47 6.67 -12.55
C GLN A 3 -2.25 7.10 -11.10
N LYS A 4 -2.19 8.41 -10.85
CA LYS A 4 -2.05 8.94 -9.48
C LYS A 4 -3.42 8.97 -8.80
N LEU A 5 -3.49 8.44 -7.59
CA LEU A 5 -4.66 8.49 -6.73
C LEU A 5 -4.35 9.36 -5.50
N SER A 6 -5.34 10.13 -5.04
CA SER A 6 -5.29 10.86 -3.77
C SER A 6 -6.47 10.40 -2.93
N ILE A 7 -6.21 9.91 -1.72
CA ILE A 7 -7.21 9.44 -0.77
C ILE A 7 -6.88 9.93 0.63
N SER A 8 -7.90 10.04 1.47
CA SER A 8 -7.76 10.19 2.91
C SER A 8 -8.00 8.84 3.57
N ILE A 9 -7.13 8.47 4.50
CA ILE A 9 -7.21 7.22 5.28
C ILE A 9 -6.81 7.52 6.72
N GLU A 10 -7.19 6.63 7.63
CA GLU A 10 -6.86 6.75 9.04
C GLU A 10 -5.34 6.65 9.29
N GLU A 11 -4.86 7.38 10.29
CA GLU A 11 -3.43 7.50 10.63
C GLU A 11 -2.82 6.15 11.04
N ASP A 12 -3.59 5.29 11.70
CA ASP A 12 -3.16 3.94 12.07
C ASP A 12 -2.86 3.07 10.84
N ILE A 13 -3.65 3.20 9.76
CA ILE A 13 -3.39 2.56 8.48
C ILE A 13 -2.09 3.08 7.85
N VAL A 14 -1.83 4.39 7.93
CA VAL A 14 -0.57 4.97 7.43
C VAL A 14 0.63 4.36 8.16
N LYS A 15 0.55 4.22 9.48
CA LYS A 15 1.61 3.60 10.30
C LYS A 15 1.84 2.14 9.93
N LEU A 16 0.78 1.37 9.73
CA LEU A 16 0.89 -0.03 9.27
C LEU A 16 1.62 -0.15 7.91
N ILE A 17 1.35 0.78 6.98
CA ILE A 17 2.05 0.82 5.69
C ILE A 17 3.53 1.13 5.87
N GLU A 18 3.87 2.07 6.75
CA GLU A 18 5.27 2.43 7.05
C GLU A 18 6.04 1.29 7.71
N ASP A 19 5.42 0.54 8.60
CA ASP A 19 6.04 -0.63 9.21
C ASP A 19 6.34 -1.71 8.18
N LYS A 20 5.43 -1.96 7.22
CA LYS A 20 5.66 -2.90 6.12
C LYS A 20 6.77 -2.49 5.16
N LEU A 21 7.13 -1.21 5.12
CA LEU A 21 8.28 -0.75 4.33
C LEU A 21 9.62 -1.11 4.97
N LYS A 22 9.67 -1.27 6.29
CA LYS A 22 10.90 -1.65 7.02
C LYS A 22 11.38 -3.05 6.65
N ASP A 23 10.45 -3.92 6.27
CA ASP A 23 10.73 -5.32 5.89
C ASP A 23 11.49 -5.46 4.54
N LYS A 24 11.81 -4.35 3.85
CA LYS A 24 12.46 -4.28 2.51
C LYS A 24 11.74 -5.03 1.39
N LEU A 25 10.55 -5.59 1.66
CA LEU A 25 9.69 -6.25 0.67
C LEU A 25 9.07 -5.26 -0.32
N PHE A 26 8.89 -3.99 0.08
CA PHE A 26 8.24 -2.97 -0.73
C PHE A 26 9.13 -1.76 -1.01
N ARG A 27 9.00 -1.19 -2.21
CA ARG A 27 9.82 -0.06 -2.67
C ARG A 27 9.37 1.30 -2.12
N ASN A 28 8.08 1.46 -1.86
CA ASN A 28 7.44 2.68 -1.37
C ASN A 28 5.98 2.41 -0.95
N LYS A 29 5.32 3.40 -0.34
CA LYS A 29 3.91 3.31 0.11
C LYS A 29 2.97 2.89 -1.03
N SER A 30 3.16 3.45 -2.24
CA SER A 30 2.32 3.11 -3.40
C SER A 30 2.43 1.64 -3.81
N HIS A 31 3.62 1.03 -3.67
CA HIS A 31 3.81 -0.39 -3.94
C HIS A 31 3.06 -1.29 -2.95
N VAL A 32 3.04 -0.91 -1.67
CA VAL A 32 2.27 -1.61 -0.62
C VAL A 32 0.79 -1.59 -0.95
N ILE A 33 0.25 -0.39 -1.24
CA ILE A 33 -1.17 -0.21 -1.54
C ILE A 33 -1.56 -0.95 -2.82
N GLU A 34 -0.75 -0.86 -3.88
CA GLU A 34 -1.00 -1.56 -5.14
C GLU A 34 -1.03 -3.08 -4.93
N TYR A 35 -0.06 -3.64 -4.19
CA TYR A 35 -0.04 -5.07 -3.87
C TYR A 35 -1.27 -5.50 -3.06
N ALA A 36 -1.60 -4.75 -2.01
CA ALA A 36 -2.76 -5.04 -1.17
C ALA A 36 -4.08 -4.97 -1.95
N LEU A 37 -4.26 -3.96 -2.81
CA LEU A 37 -5.44 -3.84 -3.67
C LEU A 37 -5.53 -4.98 -4.68
N TYR A 38 -4.41 -5.36 -5.31
CA TYR A 38 -4.40 -6.52 -6.20
C TYR A 38 -4.82 -7.79 -5.48
N LYS A 39 -4.24 -8.04 -4.29
CA LYS A 39 -4.55 -9.20 -3.47
C LYS A 39 -6.03 -9.23 -3.07
N PHE A 40 -6.53 -8.11 -2.55
CA PHE A 40 -7.93 -7.96 -2.12
C PHE A 40 -8.92 -8.14 -3.27
N LEU A 41 -8.67 -7.52 -4.43
CA LEU A 41 -9.59 -7.56 -5.57
C LEU A 41 -9.54 -8.88 -6.34
N LYS A 42 -8.41 -9.58 -6.35
CA LYS A 42 -8.25 -10.86 -7.06
C LYS A 42 -8.51 -12.09 -6.17
N GLY A 43 -8.61 -11.93 -4.86
CA GLY A 43 -8.89 -13.02 -3.93
C GLY A 43 -7.73 -14.00 -3.72
N GLU A 44 -6.49 -13.55 -3.93
CA GLU A 44 -5.26 -14.32 -3.63
C GLU A 44 -4.75 -14.04 -2.20
#